data_AF-A0A929PGQ6-F1
#
_entry.id   AF-A0A929PGQ6-F1
#
_cell.length_a   1.000
_cell.length_b   1.000
_cell.length_c   1.000
_cell.angle_alpha   90.00
_cell.angle_beta   90.00
_cell.angle_gamma   90.00
#
_symmetry.space_group_name_H-M   'P 1'
#
loop_
_entity.id
_entity.type
_entity.pdbx_description
1 polymer ?
#
loop_
_entity_poly.entity_id
_entity_poly.type
_entity_poly.pdbx_seq_one_letter_code
_entity_poly.pdbx_strand_id
1 'polypeptide(L)'
;MSSVEIEAKTAQEAIEKACKHFNLSEGELDIEVLESRSAGIFGLAGNKKAKIRVTPKRDNSITLGHEILTKIISLISPDTKISAEKKGDD
;
A
#
# COMPACT_ATOMS: atom_id res chain seq x y z
N MET A 1 10.72 2.65 4.49
CA MET A 1 9.49 3.00 3.75
C MET A 1 8.66 3.88 4.66
N SER A 2 8.05 4.94 4.14
CA SER A 2 7.25 5.86 4.97
C SER A 2 5.86 5.25 5.16
N SER A 3 5.64 4.62 6.32
CA SER A 3 4.32 4.21 6.77
C SER A 3 3.63 5.37 7.49
N VAL A 4 2.32 5.50 7.39
CA VAL A 4 1.52 6.50 8.11
C VAL A 4 0.59 5.79 9.09
N GLU A 5 0.50 6.30 10.31
CA GLU A 5 -0.46 5.80 11.31
C GLU A 5 -1.72 6.67 11.30
N ILE A 6 -2.89 6.03 11.24
CA ILE A 6 -4.19 6.70 11.13
C ILE A 6 -5.13 6.19 12.22
N GLU A 7 -5.79 7.12 12.91
CA GLU A 7 -6.78 6.83 13.93
C GLU A 7 -8.20 7.23 13.49
N ALA A 8 -9.17 6.37 13.79
CA ALA A 8 -10.59 6.64 13.54
C ALA A 8 -11.49 5.89 14.53
N LYS A 9 -12.82 6.08 14.46
CA LYS A 9 -13.73 5.40 15.40
C LYS A 9 -13.76 3.89 15.13
N THR A 10 -13.58 3.50 13.88
CA THR A 10 -13.54 2.10 13.43
C THR A 10 -12.33 1.86 12.53
N ALA A 11 -11.91 0.60 12.38
CA ALA A 11 -10.84 0.25 11.45
C ALA A 11 -11.22 0.63 10.00
N GLN A 12 -12.48 0.41 9.61
CA GLN A 12 -13.00 0.79 8.29
C GLN A 12 -12.86 2.28 8.00
N GLU A 13 -13.23 3.14 8.95
CA GLU A 13 -13.06 4.59 8.80
C GLU A 13 -11.58 4.99 8.68
N ALA A 14 -10.68 4.27 9.36
CA ALA A 14 -9.25 4.52 9.27
C ALA A 14 -8.70 4.11 7.88
N ILE A 15 -9.18 2.99 7.34
CA ILE A 15 -8.84 2.52 5.98
C ILE A 15 -9.34 3.50 4.93
N GLU A 16 -10.58 3.97 5.02
CA GLU A 16 -11.12 4.99 4.10
C GLU A 16 -10.30 6.29 4.11
N LYS A 17 -9.87 6.74 5.30
CA LYS A 17 -8.97 7.89 5.42
C LYS A 17 -7.61 7.62 4.76
N ALA A 18 -7.10 6.40 4.88
CA ALA A 18 -5.84 6.01 4.26
C ALA A 18 -5.93 6.03 2.73
N CYS A 19 -6.98 5.45 2.15
CA CYS A 19 -7.24 5.47 0.71
C CYS A 19 -7.29 6.91 0.18
N LYS A 20 -7.98 7.82 0.89
CA LYS A 20 -8.02 9.25 0.54
C LYS A 20 -6.67 9.95 0.69
N HIS A 21 -5.91 9.62 1.74
CA HIS A 21 -4.60 10.23 2.00
C HIS A 21 -3.58 9.89 0.90
N PHE A 22 -3.55 8.63 0.46
CA PHE A 22 -2.62 8.17 -0.56
C PHE A 22 -3.17 8.27 -1.98
N ASN A 23 -4.46 8.55 -2.15
CA ASN A 23 -5.17 8.49 -3.42
C ASN A 23 -4.99 7.12 -4.13
N LEU A 24 -5.10 6.06 -3.34
CA LEU A 24 -4.94 4.66 -3.76
C LEU A 24 -6.14 3.85 -3.29
N SER A 25 -6.40 2.74 -3.96
CA SER A 25 -7.40 1.76 -3.51
C SER A 25 -6.88 0.95 -2.32
N GLU A 26 -7.78 0.34 -1.55
CA GLU A 26 -7.40 -0.51 -0.41
C GLU A 26 -6.49 -1.68 -0.85
N GLY A 27 -6.69 -2.21 -2.06
CA GLY A 27 -5.87 -3.28 -2.63
C GLY A 27 -4.42 -2.86 -2.86
N GLU A 28 -4.15 -1.57 -3.03
CA GLU A 28 -2.82 -0.97 -3.22
C GLU A 28 -2.19 -0.53 -1.90
N LEU A 29 -2.83 -0.77 -0.76
CA LEU A 29 -2.34 -0.42 0.56
C LEU A 29 -2.04 -1.70 1.35
N ASP A 30 -0.90 -1.70 2.05
CA ASP A 30 -0.58 -2.67 3.09
C ASP A 30 -1.03 -2.08 4.43
N ILE A 31 -1.95 -2.76 5.11
CA ILE A 31 -2.67 -2.25 6.27
C ILE A 31 -2.43 -3.17 7.45
N GLU A 32 -1.81 -2.62 8.50
CA GLU A 32 -1.57 -3.28 9.77
C GLU A 32 -2.50 -2.66 10.83
N VAL A 33 -3.37 -3.46 11.44
CA VAL A 33 -4.25 -2.99 12.54
C VAL A 33 -3.48 -3.03 13.85
N LEU A 34 -3.11 -1.84 14.36
CA LEU A 34 -2.38 -1.71 15.63
C LEU A 34 -3.33 -1.80 16.82
N GLU A 35 -4.51 -1.20 16.71
CA GLU A 35 -5.54 -1.24 17.75
C GLU A 35 -6.92 -1.48 17.12
N SER A 36 -7.54 -2.59 17.52
CA SER A 36 -8.94 -2.90 17.24
C SER A 36 -9.83 -2.31 18.35
N ARG A 37 -10.91 -1.64 17.97
CA ARG A 37 -11.87 -1.04 18.93
C ARG A 37 -12.38 -2.11 19.90
N SER A 38 -12.26 -1.89 21.21
CA SER A 38 -12.93 -2.74 22.20
C SER A 38 -14.36 -2.23 22.44
N ALA A 39 -15.34 -2.83 21.77
CA ALA A 39 -16.74 -2.64 22.16
C ALA A 39 -17.05 -3.61 23.31
N GLY A 40 -17.14 -3.09 24.54
CA GLY A 40 -17.61 -3.86 25.68
C GLY A 40 -19.12 -4.14 25.60
N ILE A 41 -19.55 -5.21 26.27
CA ILE A 41 -20.91 -5.78 26.33
C ILE A 41 -22.06 -4.84 26.81
N PHE A 42 -21.81 -3.57 27.10
CA PHE A 42 -22.84 -2.62 27.56
C PHE A 42 -22.90 -1.28 26.80
N GLY A 43 -22.24 -1.16 25.64
CA GLY A 43 -22.31 0.09 24.86
C GLY A 43 -21.66 1.32 25.54
N LEU A 44 -21.09 1.14 26.73
CA LEU A 44 -20.17 2.06 27.40
C LEU A 44 -18.82 1.95 26.69
N ALA A 45 -18.76 2.48 25.47
CA ALA A 45 -17.56 2.48 24.66
C ALA A 45 -16.49 3.31 25.37
N GLY A 46 -15.48 2.63 25.92
CA GLY A 46 -14.22 3.29 26.26
C GLY A 46 -13.72 4.07 25.05
N ASN A 47 -13.17 5.25 25.27
CA ASN A 47 -12.71 6.22 24.25
C ASN A 47 -11.59 5.71 23.32
N LYS A 48 -11.36 4.39 23.27
CA LYS A 48 -10.28 3.79 22.51
C LYS A 48 -10.65 3.73 21.03
N LYS A 49 -10.01 4.59 20.25
CA LYS A 49 -10.13 4.65 18.80
C LYS A 49 -9.46 3.42 18.16
N ALA A 50 -9.88 3.08 16.95
CA ALA A 50 -9.14 2.14 16.14
C ALA A 50 -7.91 2.84 15.55
N LYS A 51 -6.78 2.12 15.49
CA LYS A 51 -5.52 2.63 14.95
C LYS A 51 -4.96 1.64 13.95
N ILE A 52 -4.58 2.14 12.78
CA ILE A 52 -3.93 1.36 11.73
C ILE A 52 -2.61 2.01 11.33
N ARG A 53 -1.67 1.20 10.84
CA ARG A 53 -0.48 1.65 10.11
C ARG A 53 -0.63 1.23 8.66
N VAL A 54 -0.37 2.16 7.76
CA VAL A 54 -0.58 1.96 6.32
C VAL A 54 0.69 2.28 5.56
N THR A 55 1.03 1.41 4.62
CA THR A 55 2.14 1.58 3.68
C THR A 55 1.62 1.36 2.25
N PRO A 56 1.83 2.29 1.30
CA PRO A 56 1.53 2.02 -0.10
C PRO A 56 2.30 0.81 -0.62
N LYS A 57 1.60 -0.14 -1.22
CA LYS A 57 2.22 -1.24 -1.95
C LYS A 57 2.92 -0.63 -3.16
N ARG A 58 4.20 -0.97 -3.33
CA ARG A 58 4.89 -0.65 -4.57
C ARG A 58 4.46 -1.65 -5.62
N ASP A 59 3.89 -1.15 -6.71
CA ASP A 59 3.77 -1.92 -7.92
C ASP A 59 5.18 -2.12 -8.50
N ASN A 60 5.81 -3.24 -8.13
CA ASN A 60 7.14 -3.62 -8.60
C ASN A 60 7.09 -4.34 -9.95
N SER A 61 5.92 -4.51 -10.59
CA SER A 61 5.80 -5.30 -11.83
C SER A 61 6.65 -4.74 -12.96
N ILE A 62 6.67 -3.42 -13.14
CA ILE A 62 7.49 -2.73 -14.13
C ILE A 62 8.98 -2.88 -13.84
N THR A 63 9.38 -2.70 -12.58
CA THR A 63 10.78 -2.85 -12.16
C THR A 63 11.26 -4.29 -12.33
N LEU A 64 10.43 -5.26 -11.97
CA LEU A 64 10.73 -6.69 -12.11
C LEU A 64 10.84 -7.09 -13.59
N GLY A 65 9.91 -6.63 -14.43
CA GLY A 65 9.95 -6.87 -15.88
C GLY A 65 11.22 -6.28 -16.51
N HIS A 66 11.58 -5.05 -16.14
CA HIS A 66 12.82 -4.40 -16.59
C HIS A 66 14.06 -5.17 -16.15
N GLU A 67 14.12 -5.60 -14.89
CA GLU A 67 15.27 -6.36 -14.35
C GLU A 67 15.45 -7.71 -15.06
N ILE A 68 14.36 -8.47 -15.25
CA ILE A 68 14.40 -9.77 -15.93
C ILE A 68 14.84 -9.59 -17.38
N LEU A 69 14.22 -8.64 -18.11
CA LEU A 69 14.56 -8.38 -19.50
C LEU A 69 16.03 -7.95 -19.63
N THR A 70 16.52 -7.13 -18.72
CA THR A 70 17.93 -6.72 -18.65
C THR A 70 18.87 -7.91 -18.49
N LYS A 71 18.54 -8.85 -17.59
CA LYS A 71 19.33 -10.07 -17.38
C LYS A 71 19.34 -11.00 -18.60
N ILE A 72 18.24 -11.08 -19.33
CA ILE A 72 18.16 -11.90 -20.55
C ILE A 72 18.95 -11.26 -21.68
N ILE A 73 18.74 -9.97 -21.92
CA ILE A 73 19.37 -9.24 -23.03
C ILE A 73 20.89 -9.14 -22.84
N SER A 74 21.39 -9.02 -21.61
CA SER A 74 22.83 -8.99 -21.35
C SER A 74 23.57 -10.27 -21.75
N LEU A 75 22.87 -11.40 -21.87
CA LEU A 75 23.44 -12.68 -22.34
C LEU A 75 23.58 -12.73 -23.86
N ILE A 76 22.87 -11.87 -24.59
CA ILE A 76 22.82 -11.85 -26.06
C ILE A 76 23.64 -10.67 -26.60
N SER A 77 23.44 -9.47 -26.02
CA SER A 77 24.09 -8.22 -26.45
C SER A 77 24.23 -7.27 -25.24
N PRO A 78 25.44 -7.14 -24.66
CA PRO A 78 25.65 -6.37 -23.43
C PRO A 78 25.46 -4.86 -23.61
N ASP A 79 25.51 -4.34 -24.84
CA ASP A 79 25.46 -2.90 -25.13
C ASP A 79 24.04 -2.38 -25.46
N THR A 80 23.00 -3.18 -25.21
CA THR A 80 21.62 -2.82 -25.54
C THR A 80 20.96 -1.95 -24.46
N LYS A 81 20.41 -0.81 -24.87
CA LYS A 81 19.67 0.11 -23.98
C LYS A 81 18.21 -0.32 -23.83
N ILE A 82 17.74 -0.47 -22.60
CA ILE A 82 16.36 -0.89 -22.26
C ILE A 82 15.66 0.20 -21.46
N SER A 83 14.46 0.61 -21.89
CA SER A 83 13.59 1.55 -21.19
C SER A 83 12.24 0.89 -20.84
N ALA A 84 11.65 1.30 -19.72
CA ALA A 84 10.31 0.87 -19.32
C ALA A 84 9.45 2.10 -18.97
N GLU A 85 8.20 2.09 -19.41
CA GLU A 85 7.19 3.10 -19.10
C GLU A 85 5.91 2.42 -18.62
N LYS A 86 5.27 2.98 -17.58
CA LYS A 86 3.94 2.59 -17.16
C LYS A 86 2.95 3.47 -17.92
N LYS A 87 2.24 2.89 -18.89
CA LYS A 87 1.12 3.59 -19.53
C LYS A 87 -0.07 3.58 -18.58
N GLY A 88 -0.65 4.74 -18.29
CA GLY A 88 -1.86 4.84 -17.50
C GLY A 88 -3.03 4.21 -18.23
N ASP A 89 -3.92 3.55 -17.49
CA ASP A 89 -5.23 3.16 -18.00
C ASP A 89 -6.09 4.42 -18.04
N ASP A 90 -6.34 4.96 -19.25
CA ASP A 90 -7.36 5.99 -19.49
C ASP A 90 -8.77 5.45 -19.20
#